data_AF-A0A0L0MC60-F1
#
_entry.id   AF-A0A0L0MC60-F1
#
_cell.length_a   1.000
_cell.length_b   1.000
_cell.length_c   1.000
_cell.angle_alpha   90.00
_cell.angle_beta   90.00
_cell.angle_gamma   90.00
#
_symmetry.space_group_name_H-M   'P 1'
#
loop_
_entity.id
_entity.type
_entity.pdbx_description
1 polymer ?
#
loop_
_entity_poly.entity_id
_entity_poly.type
_entity_poly.pdbx_seq_one_letter_code
_entity_poly.pdbx_strand_id
1 'polypeptide(L)'
;MAYDLTVVGPNGFIRRMSSAGEITAAQRVTVCYEITQGNLALNLSNDGSASSTFIITDNRYGMSPQTVTVAAGQTVQTGWDLGFSKRWYDISVTLADDAHYLRQFAGYVETGAAGVTDPSMA
;
A
#
# COMPACT_ATOMS: atom_id res chain seq x y z
N MET A 1 8.85 -20.11 2.33
CA MET A 1 7.68 -20.73 1.66
C MET A 1 7.07 -19.67 0.77
N ALA A 2 6.84 -19.98 -0.51
CA ALA A 2 6.20 -19.05 -1.43
C ALA A 2 4.68 -18.98 -1.17
N TYR A 3 4.09 -17.79 -1.33
CA TYR A 3 2.64 -17.60 -1.27
C TYR A 3 2.19 -16.48 -2.18
N ASP A 4 0.94 -16.56 -2.64
CA ASP A 4 0.21 -15.46 -3.27
C ASP A 4 -1.23 -15.53 -2.76
N LEU A 5 -1.61 -14.54 -1.96
CA LEU A 5 -2.94 -14.45 -1.37
C LEU A 5 -3.60 -13.15 -1.82
N THR A 6 -4.81 -13.28 -2.35
CA THR A 6 -5.66 -12.12 -2.69
C THR A 6 -6.97 -12.20 -1.94
N VAL A 7 -7.33 -11.11 -1.27
CA VAL A 7 -8.64 -10.88 -0.65
C VAL A 7 -9.35 -9.80 -1.45
N VAL A 8 -10.59 -10.06 -1.82
CA VAL A 8 -11.45 -9.12 -2.55
C VAL A 8 -12.70 -8.80 -1.74
N GLY A 9 -13.21 -7.59 -1.91
CA GLY A 9 -14.41 -7.11 -1.25
C GLY A 9 -15.17 -6.09 -2.11
N PRO A 10 -16.28 -5.53 -1.58
CA PRO A 10 -17.04 -4.50 -2.27
C PRO A 10 -16.22 -3.22 -2.52
N ASN A 11 -16.70 -2.35 -3.40
CA ASN A 11 -16.10 -1.04 -3.73
C ASN A 11 -14.62 -1.12 -4.17
N GLY A 12 -14.31 -2.12 -4.99
CA GLY A 12 -12.96 -2.33 -5.54
C GLY A 12 -11.92 -2.71 -4.48
N PHE A 13 -12.35 -3.15 -3.29
CA PHE A 13 -11.43 -3.52 -2.23
C PHE A 13 -10.60 -4.74 -2.64
N ILE A 14 -9.29 -4.55 -2.74
CA ILE A 14 -8.32 -5.62 -3.00
C ILE A 14 -7.19 -5.52 -1.99
N ARG A 15 -6.81 -6.66 -1.42
CA ARG A 15 -5.58 -6.85 -0.66
C ARG A 15 -4.85 -8.05 -1.22
N ARG A 16 -3.72 -7.82 -1.91
CA ARG A 16 -2.88 -8.90 -2.43
C ARG A 16 -1.53 -8.89 -1.74
N MET A 17 -1.06 -10.07 -1.37
CA MET A 17 0.23 -10.29 -0.73
C MET A 17 0.91 -11.44 -1.44
N SER A 18 2.07 -11.19 -2.03
CA SER A 18 2.83 -12.21 -2.74
C SER A 18 4.28 -12.23 -2.26
N SER A 19 4.89 -13.41 -2.30
CA SER A 19 6.32 -13.62 -2.11
C SER A 19 6.79 -14.98 -2.62
N ALA A 20 8.03 -15.03 -3.09
CA ALA A 20 8.68 -16.23 -3.58
C ALA A 20 10.01 -16.44 -2.83
N GLY A 21 9.93 -16.84 -1.56
CA GLY A 21 11.16 -17.08 -0.78
C GLY A 21 10.95 -17.39 0.70
N GLU A 22 12.05 -17.48 1.44
CA GLU A 22 12.06 -17.32 2.89
C GLU A 22 11.89 -15.83 3.20
N ILE A 23 10.64 -15.35 3.19
CA ILE A 23 10.34 -14.07 3.82
C ILE A 23 10.67 -14.24 5.30
N THR A 24 11.71 -13.56 5.75
CA THR A 24 11.75 -13.12 7.14
C THR A 24 10.49 -12.29 7.33
N ALA A 25 9.62 -12.63 8.28
CA ALA A 25 8.39 -11.90 8.56
C ALA A 25 8.64 -10.45 9.08
N ALA A 26 9.78 -9.86 8.71
CA ALA A 26 10.36 -8.63 9.17
C ALA A 26 9.74 -7.41 8.49
N GLN A 27 9.54 -7.43 7.16
CA GLN A 27 8.96 -6.30 6.44
C GLN A 27 7.44 -6.41 6.37
N ARG A 28 6.75 -5.47 7.02
CA ARG A 28 5.28 -5.43 7.02
C ARG A 28 4.79 -4.05 6.59
N VAL A 29 3.63 -4.06 5.95
CA VAL A 29 2.92 -2.87 5.49
C VAL A 29 1.50 -2.95 6.01
N THR A 30 1.06 -1.91 6.72
CA THR A 30 -0.35 -1.72 7.05
C THR A 30 -0.84 -0.40 6.49
N VAL A 31 -2.11 -0.39 6.07
CA VAL A 31 -2.76 0.79 5.47
C VAL A 31 -3.98 1.13 6.30
N CYS A 32 -4.05 2.38 6.76
CA CYS A 32 -5.16 2.95 7.51
C CYS A 32 -5.76 4.11 6.73
N TYR A 33 -7.07 4.34 6.91
CA TYR A 33 -7.73 5.51 6.34
C TYR A 33 -7.51 6.70 7.25
N GLU A 34 -7.03 7.80 6.67
CA GLU A 34 -7.05 9.11 7.31
C GLU A 34 -8.39 9.76 6.95
N ILE A 35 -9.37 9.57 7.82
CA ILE A 35 -10.77 9.93 7.54
C ILE A 35 -11.02 11.44 7.43
N THR A 36 -10.13 12.28 7.97
CA THR A 36 -10.32 13.74 7.99
C THR A 36 -10.12 14.33 6.60
N GLN A 37 -9.09 13.87 5.88
CA GLN A 37 -8.75 14.33 4.53
C GLN A 37 -9.17 13.33 3.44
N GLY A 38 -9.52 12.09 3.82
CA GLY A 38 -9.85 11.02 2.87
C GLY A 38 -8.62 10.40 2.20
N ASN A 39 -7.48 10.46 2.87
CA ASN A 39 -6.17 9.98 2.40
C ASN A 39 -5.83 8.62 3.02
N LEU A 40 -4.71 8.03 2.61
CA LEU A 40 -4.16 6.84 3.28
C LEU A 40 -3.01 7.24 4.21
N ALA A 41 -2.90 6.52 5.33
CA ALA A 41 -1.70 6.45 6.14
C ALA A 41 -1.13 5.03 6.04
N LEU A 42 0.13 4.92 5.61
CA LEU A 42 0.86 3.66 5.49
C LEU A 42 1.87 3.56 6.62
N ASN A 43 1.83 2.46 7.37
CA ASN A 43 2.91 2.12 8.30
C ASN A 43 3.78 1.05 7.66
N LEU A 44 5.07 1.37 7.54
CA LEU A 44 6.10 0.51 6.98
C LEU A 44 7.01 0.07 8.13
N SER A 45 6.95 -1.20 8.51
CA SER A 45 7.80 -1.75 9.57
C SER A 45 8.88 -2.65 9.01
N ASN A 46 10.05 -2.60 9.63
CA ASN A 46 11.18 -3.45 9.33
C ASN A 46 11.72 -4.04 10.63
N ASP A 47 11.27 -5.25 10.98
CA ASP A 47 11.74 -5.99 12.16
C ASP A 47 13.03 -6.79 11.85
N GLY A 48 13.68 -6.50 10.72
CA GLY A 48 14.93 -7.13 10.28
C GLY A 48 16.18 -6.50 10.91
N SER A 49 17.34 -7.05 10.58
CA SER A 49 18.64 -6.62 11.11
C SER A 49 19.37 -5.59 10.24
N ALA A 50 18.85 -5.26 9.06
CA ALA A 50 19.39 -4.27 8.14
C ALA A 50 18.29 -3.31 7.67
N SER A 51 18.65 -2.15 7.15
CA SER A 51 17.68 -1.21 6.57
C SER A 51 16.99 -1.80 5.34
N SER A 52 15.69 -1.52 5.18
CA SER A 52 14.91 -1.91 4.00
C SER A 52 14.34 -0.67 3.32
N THR A 53 14.33 -0.67 1.99
CA THR A 53 13.77 0.44 1.20
C THR A 53 12.49 -0.02 0.52
N PHE A 54 11.37 0.57 0.93
CA PHE A 54 10.06 0.35 0.37
C PHE A 54 9.80 1.34 -0.77
N ILE A 55 9.15 0.85 -1.83
CA ILE A 55 8.73 1.65 -2.98
C ILE A 55 7.21 1.53 -3.08
N ILE A 56 6.52 2.65 -2.93
CA ILE A 56 5.06 2.76 -3.03
C ILE A 56 4.73 3.32 -4.42
N THR A 57 3.97 2.58 -5.21
CA THR A 57 3.65 2.92 -6.60
C THR A 57 2.15 3.02 -6.80
N ASP A 58 1.71 4.07 -7.49
CA ASP A 58 0.35 4.15 -8.02
C ASP A 58 0.20 3.23 -9.22
N ASN A 59 -0.79 2.33 -9.19
CA ASN A 59 -1.04 1.42 -10.29
C ASN A 59 -2.01 2.00 -11.33
N ARG A 60 -2.75 3.06 -11.00
CA ARG A 60 -3.96 3.41 -11.78
C ARG A 60 -4.22 4.90 -11.96
N TYR A 61 -3.86 5.76 -11.01
CA TYR A 61 -4.29 7.16 -11.03
C TYR A 61 -3.17 8.15 -11.42
N GLY A 62 -1.92 7.71 -11.51
CA GLY A 62 -0.80 8.48 -12.07
C GLY A 62 0.02 9.31 -11.07
N MET A 63 -0.09 9.06 -9.77
CA MET A 63 0.85 9.61 -8.79
C MET A 63 2.27 9.07 -8.99
N SER A 64 3.25 9.94 -8.74
CA SER A 64 4.65 9.54 -8.77
C SER A 64 4.95 8.55 -7.64
N PRO A 65 5.81 7.54 -7.87
CA PRO A 65 6.21 6.62 -6.81
C PRO A 65 6.87 7.34 -5.63
N GLN A 66 6.64 6.83 -4.43
CA GLN A 66 7.29 7.29 -3.20
C GLN A 66 8.25 6.23 -2.67
N THR A 67 9.49 6.63 -2.38
CA THR A 67 10.50 5.75 -1.79
C THR A 67 10.69 6.08 -0.31
N VAL A 68 10.66 5.05 0.55
CA VAL A 68 10.83 5.20 2.00
C VAL A 68 11.81 4.15 2.52
N THR A 69 12.91 4.59 3.12
CA THR A 69 13.86 3.72 3.81
C THR A 69 13.53 3.61 5.29
N VAL A 70 13.43 2.39 5.79
CA VAL A 70 13.14 2.06 7.19
C VAL A 70 14.34 1.33 7.78
N ALA A 71 14.94 1.91 8.81
CA ALA A 71 16.08 1.30 9.50
C ALA A 71 15.67 -0.02 10.20
N ALA A 72 16.66 -0.83 10.56
CA ALA A 72 16.45 -2.08 11.30
C ALA A 72 15.70 -1.83 12.61
N GLY A 73 14.67 -2.63 12.89
CA GLY A 73 13.82 -2.54 14.07
C GLY A 73 12.94 -1.29 14.16
N GLN A 74 12.71 -0.58 13.05
CA GLN A 74 11.93 0.66 13.04
C GLN A 74 10.60 0.51 12.29
N THR A 75 9.70 1.46 12.56
CA THR A 75 8.47 1.67 11.79
C THR A 75 8.40 3.13 11.37
N VAL A 76 8.13 3.38 10.10
CA VAL A 76 7.92 4.72 9.55
C VAL A 76 6.49 4.83 9.04
N GLN A 77 5.79 5.89 9.43
CA GLN A 77 4.49 6.23 8.87
C GLN A 77 4.66 7.23 7.73
N THR A 78 3.98 7.00 6.61
CA THR A 78 3.88 7.97 5.51
C THR A 78 2.44 8.17 5.07
N GLY A 79 2.11 9.37 4.61
CA GLY A 79 0.84 9.66 3.97
C GLY A 79 0.85 9.32 2.48
N TRP A 80 -0.34 9.12 1.92
CA TRP A 80 -0.56 9.05 0.48
C TRP A 80 -1.82 9.85 0.13
N ASP A 81 -1.63 10.95 -0.60
CA ASP A 81 -2.72 11.86 -0.97
C ASP A 81 -3.61 11.23 -2.04
N LEU A 82 -4.93 11.33 -1.86
CA LEU A 82 -5.95 10.81 -2.78
C LEU A 82 -6.86 11.92 -3.33
N GLY A 83 -6.48 13.19 -3.18
CA GLY A 83 -7.29 14.31 -3.63
C GLY A 83 -7.56 14.26 -5.13
N PHE A 84 -6.54 13.93 -5.91
CA PHE A 84 -6.61 13.82 -7.38
C PHE A 84 -7.45 12.62 -7.87
N SER A 85 -7.45 11.52 -7.11
CA SER A 85 -8.20 10.29 -7.43
C SER A 85 -9.59 10.23 -6.77
N LYS A 86 -10.03 11.33 -6.14
CA LYS A 86 -11.33 11.43 -5.46
C LYS A 86 -11.54 10.32 -4.43
N ARG A 87 -10.52 10.00 -3.62
CA ARG A 87 -10.52 8.94 -2.59
C ARG A 87 -10.44 7.50 -3.09
N TRP A 88 -10.27 7.29 -4.40
CA TRP A 88 -9.95 5.97 -4.93
C TRP A 88 -8.45 5.72 -4.86
N TYR A 89 -8.05 4.47 -4.62
CA TYR A 89 -6.65 4.09 -4.59
C TYR A 89 -6.45 2.70 -5.16
N ASP A 90 -5.30 2.52 -5.81
CA ASP A 90 -4.74 1.22 -6.17
C ASP A 90 -3.22 1.40 -6.13
N ILE A 91 -2.61 0.94 -5.05
CA ILE A 91 -1.18 1.10 -4.79
C ILE A 91 -0.52 -0.26 -4.57
N SER A 92 0.72 -0.36 -5.02
CA SER A 92 1.61 -1.49 -4.72
C SER A 92 2.77 -1.01 -3.87
N VAL A 93 3.15 -1.81 -2.87
CA VAL A 93 4.37 -1.61 -2.09
C VAL A 93 5.30 -2.78 -2.34
N THR A 94 6.50 -2.47 -2.84
CA THR A 94 7.58 -3.42 -3.10
C THR A 94 8.82 -3.07 -2.27
N LEU A 95 9.80 -3.97 -2.26
CA LEU A 95 11.13 -3.70 -1.70
C LEU A 95 12.13 -3.48 -2.85
N ALA A 96 13.07 -2.56 -2.68
CA ALA A 96 14.08 -2.26 -3.68
C ALA A 96 15.04 -3.45 -3.96
N ASP A 97 15.23 -4.30 -2.96
CA ASP A 97 16.14 -5.44 -2.95
C ASP A 97 15.45 -6.82 -3.02
N ASP A 98 14.11 -6.85 -3.06
CA ASP A 98 13.32 -8.08 -3.20
C ASP A 98 12.20 -7.90 -4.24
N ALA A 99 12.44 -8.42 -5.44
CA ALA A 99 11.50 -8.40 -6.54
C ALA A 99 10.26 -9.29 -6.32
N HIS A 100 10.28 -10.15 -5.31
CA HIS A 100 9.18 -11.04 -4.99
C HIS A 100 8.27 -10.46 -3.90
N TYR A 101 8.70 -9.46 -3.15
CA TYR A 101 7.86 -8.80 -2.15
C TYR A 101 6.81 -7.90 -2.82
N LEU A 102 5.54 -8.27 -2.68
CA LEU A 102 4.42 -7.44 -3.12
C LEU A 102 3.35 -7.30 -2.04
N ARG A 103 2.93 -6.07 -1.79
CA ARG A 103 1.71 -5.72 -1.06
C ARG A 103 0.87 -4.76 -1.88
N GLN A 104 -0.24 -5.23 -2.44
CA GLN A 104 -1.17 -4.39 -3.18
C GLN A 104 -2.40 -4.05 -2.34
N PHE A 105 -2.79 -2.79 -2.38
CA PHE A 105 -3.96 -2.25 -1.69
C PHE A 105 -4.78 -1.45 -2.70
N ALA A 106 -6.02 -1.87 -2.97
CA ALA A 106 -6.95 -1.09 -3.77
C ALA A 106 -8.28 -0.90 -3.05
N GLY A 107 -9.03 0.13 -3.46
CA GLY A 107 -10.39 0.38 -3.03
C GLY A 107 -10.72 1.87 -2.95
N TYR A 108 -11.70 2.17 -2.13
CA TYR A 108 -12.21 3.51 -1.89
C TYR A 108 -12.15 3.86 -0.40
N VAL A 109 -11.77 5.10 -0.07
CA VAL A 109 -11.82 5.58 1.33
C VAL A 109 -13.24 6.06 1.63
N GLU A 110 -13.96 5.26 2.42
CA GLU A 110 -15.30 5.58 2.92
C GLU A 110 -15.22 6.62 4.04
N THR A 111 -15.80 7.80 3.80
CA THR A 111 -15.83 8.93 4.76
C THR A 111 -17.25 9.26 5.24
N GLY A 112 -18.27 8.54 4.76
CA GLY A 112 -19.69 8.84 4.99
C GLY A 112 -20.27 9.94 4.09
N ALA A 113 -19.43 10.64 3.31
CA ALA A 113 -19.88 11.53 2.25
C ALA A 113 -20.38 10.73 1.03
N ALA A 114 -21.19 11.34 0.16
CA ALA A 114 -21.64 10.71 -1.08
C ALA A 114 -20.45 10.15 -1.88
N GLY A 115 -20.52 8.87 -2.20
CA GLY A 115 -19.51 8.16 -2.98
C GLY A 115 -19.46 8.68 -4.42
N VAL A 116 -18.29 8.56 -5.04
CA VAL A 116 -18.09 8.85 -6.47
C VAL A 116 -17.65 7.55 -7.13
N THR A 117 -18.20 7.24 -8.30
CA THR A 117 -17.74 6.11 -9.12
C THR A 117 -16.25 6.24 -9.44
N ASP A 118 -15.55 5.11 -9.60
CA ASP A 118 -14.12 5.08 -9.95
C ASP A 118 -13.81 5.99 -11.16
N PRO A 119 -12.98 7.04 -10.99
CA PRO A 119 -12.63 7.98 -12.05
C PRO A 119 -11.93 7.35 -13.26
N SER A 120 -11.26 6.21 -13.05
CA SER A 120 -10.51 5.50 -14.09
C SER A 120 -11.37 4.57 -14.94
N MET A 121 -12.68 4.48 -14.65
CA MET A 121 -13.66 3.77 -15.47
C MET A 121 -14.44 4.71 -16.42
N ALA A 122 -14.13 6.01 -16.42
CA ALA A 122 -14.80 7.02 -17.24
C ALA A 122 -14.23 7.12 -18.66
#